data_AF-A0A0B1T6H0-F1
#
_entry.id   AF-A0A0B1T6H0-F1
#
_cell.length_a   1.000
_cell.length_b   1.000
_cell.length_c   1.000
_cell.angle_alpha   90.00
_cell.angle_beta   90.00
_cell.angle_gamma   90.00
#
_symmetry.space_group_name_H-M   'P 1'
#
loop_
_entity.id
_entity.type
_entity.pdbx_description
1 polymer ?
#
loop_
_entity_poly.entity_id
_entity_poly.type
_entity_poly.pdbx_seq_one_letter_code
_entity_poly.pdbx_strand_id
1 'polypeptide(L)'
;MRSLLLIFASFTLFSLITAQASGGRRRELPPRLQALPPDQRAQVQAIFDNMAQTRKQGWDQIHQIVASLPESVRANLPKPRHWERLPQETKDELKRIRNDQTLTRQQRREKVRAVFEKLPPELRPPRFRHGGAFQNQSQ
;
A
#
# COMPACT_ATOMS: atom_id res chain seq x y z
N MET A 1 -0.43 31.76 40.58
CA MET A 1 0.19 32.18 39.31
C MET A 1 -0.09 31.07 38.30
N ARG A 2 -1.05 31.25 37.39
CA ARG A 2 -0.86 31.61 35.97
C ARG A 2 -0.04 30.59 35.17
N SER A 3 -0.73 30.01 34.19
CA SER A 3 -0.38 29.03 33.13
C SER A 3 0.99 29.11 32.48
N LEU A 4 1.45 27.96 31.93
CA LEU A 4 2.12 27.80 30.62
C LEU A 4 2.15 26.28 30.29
N LEU A 5 1.44 25.79 29.25
CA LEU A 5 1.96 25.37 27.91
C LEU A 5 2.99 24.22 27.97
N LEU A 6 2.99 23.10 27.23
CA LEU A 6 2.34 22.65 26.00
C LEU A 6 2.50 21.12 25.83
N ILE A 7 1.50 20.54 25.16
CA ILE A 7 1.48 19.24 24.47
C ILE A 7 2.68 19.10 23.52
N PHE A 8 3.29 17.91 23.37
CA PHE A 8 3.65 17.36 22.05
C PHE A 8 3.93 15.85 22.09
N ALA A 9 3.07 15.13 21.37
CA ALA A 9 3.21 13.82 20.74
C ALA A 9 4.45 12.97 21.10
N SER A 10 4.17 11.84 21.74
CA SER A 10 5.03 10.66 21.81
C SER A 10 5.31 10.13 20.40
N PHE A 11 6.26 10.74 19.69
CA PHE A 11 6.86 10.17 18.50
C PHE A 11 7.86 9.12 18.97
N THR A 12 7.42 7.87 19.04
CA THR A 12 8.30 6.73 19.30
C THR A 12 9.42 6.73 18.26
N LEU A 13 10.67 6.74 18.74
CA LEU A 13 11.91 6.53 18.01
C LEU A 13 11.71 5.51 16.87
N PHE A 14 11.85 5.95 15.63
CA PHE A 14 12.18 5.05 14.53
C PHE A 14 13.69 5.13 14.33
N SER A 15 14.37 4.06 14.69
CA SER A 15 15.81 3.91 14.66
C SER A 15 16.41 4.36 13.33
N LEU A 16 17.49 5.13 13.45
CA LEU A 16 18.41 5.48 12.38
C LEU A 16 19.00 4.18 11.80
N ILE A 17 18.50 3.74 10.64
CA ILE A 17 19.12 2.63 9.91
C ILE A 17 20.24 3.22 9.07
N THR A 18 21.47 2.86 9.45
CA THR A 18 22.70 3.08 8.71
C THR A 18 22.51 2.69 7.25
N ALA A 19 22.74 3.64 6.34
CA ALA A 19 22.74 3.40 4.91
C ALA A 19 23.90 2.45 4.56
N GLN A 20 23.61 1.16 4.47
CA GLN A 20 24.50 0.21 3.81
C GLN A 20 24.46 0.51 2.32
N ALA A 21 25.53 1.12 1.81
CA ALA A 21 25.76 1.30 0.38
C ALA A 21 26.07 -0.06 -0.26
N SER A 22 25.03 -0.82 -0.59
CA SER A 22 25.15 -1.99 -1.46
C SER A 22 25.25 -1.49 -2.92
N GLY A 23 26.42 -1.67 -3.54
CA GLY A 23 26.69 -1.41 -4.97
C GLY A 23 25.97 -2.37 -5.92
N GLY A 24 24.69 -2.67 -5.66
CA GLY A 24 23.82 -3.44 -6.54
C GLY A 24 23.12 -2.54 -7.55
N ARG A 25 22.80 -3.09 -8.74
CA ARG A 25 21.94 -2.41 -9.72
C ARG A 25 20.64 -2.00 -9.04
N ARG A 26 20.43 -0.68 -8.86
CA ARG A 26 19.18 -0.14 -8.30
C ARG A 26 18.02 -0.65 -9.13
N ARG A 27 17.08 -1.34 -8.49
CA ARG A 27 15.90 -1.84 -9.17
C ARG A 27 14.88 -0.73 -9.24
N GLU A 28 14.29 -0.54 -10.41
CA GLU A 28 13.28 0.50 -10.59
C GLU A 28 12.00 0.15 -9.80
N LEU A 29 11.55 1.08 -8.97
CA LEU A 29 10.28 0.94 -8.27
C LEU A 29 9.11 0.90 -9.26
N PRO A 30 8.05 0.15 -8.99
CA PRO A 30 6.80 0.28 -9.75
C PRO A 30 6.26 1.72 -9.72
N PRO A 31 5.54 2.17 -10.76
CA PRO A 31 5.08 3.57 -10.88
C PRO A 31 4.34 4.12 -9.66
N ARG A 32 3.51 3.28 -9.02
CA ARG A 32 2.77 3.68 -7.82
C ARG A 32 3.68 4.04 -6.63
N LEU A 33 4.82 3.39 -6.49
CA LEU A 33 5.78 3.62 -5.40
C LEU A 33 6.74 4.77 -5.73
N GLN A 34 6.99 5.05 -7.01
CA GLN A 34 7.75 6.23 -7.45
C GLN A 34 7.05 7.55 -7.05
N ALA A 35 5.71 7.54 -6.99
CA ALA A 35 4.90 8.70 -6.62
C ALA A 35 4.84 8.97 -5.09
N LEU A 36 5.55 8.19 -4.27
CA LEU A 36 5.64 8.45 -2.83
C LEU A 36 6.45 9.73 -2.55
N PRO A 37 6.20 10.41 -1.41
CA PRO A 37 7.04 11.54 -1.01
C PRO A 37 8.51 11.08 -0.83
N PRO A 38 9.48 12.00 -0.97
CA PRO A 38 10.90 11.65 -1.08
C PRO A 38 11.41 10.72 0.02
N ASP A 39 11.06 11.00 1.27
CA ASP A 39 11.54 10.24 2.42
C ASP A 39 11.01 8.80 2.42
N GLN A 40 9.71 8.62 2.21
CA GLN A 40 9.11 7.28 2.19
C GLN A 40 9.50 6.52 0.91
N ARG A 41 9.73 7.23 -0.20
CA ARG A 41 10.27 6.63 -1.43
C ARG A 41 11.68 6.10 -1.21
N ALA A 42 12.54 6.84 -0.52
CA ALA A 42 13.90 6.38 -0.21
C ALA A 42 13.88 5.12 0.67
N GLN A 43 13.02 5.07 1.69
CA GLN A 43 12.82 3.89 2.53
C GLN A 43 12.33 2.68 1.72
N VAL A 44 11.31 2.89 0.88
CA VAL A 44 10.75 1.84 0.01
C VAL A 44 11.78 1.36 -1.00
N GLN A 45 12.60 2.26 -1.58
CA GLN A 45 13.69 1.93 -2.50
C GLN A 45 14.72 1.03 -1.81
N ALA A 46 15.15 1.37 -0.58
CA ALA A 46 16.11 0.57 0.17
C ALA A 46 15.60 -0.86 0.44
N ILE A 47 14.31 -1.01 0.76
CA ILE A 47 13.70 -2.34 0.92
C ILE A 47 13.70 -3.06 -0.45
N PHE A 48 13.25 -2.39 -1.49
CA PHE A 48 13.13 -2.96 -2.84
C PHE A 48 14.46 -3.43 -3.42
N ASP A 49 15.54 -2.68 -3.18
CA ASP A 49 16.89 -3.04 -3.62
C ASP A 49 17.42 -4.29 -2.90
N ASN A 50 16.98 -4.55 -1.65
CA ASN A 50 17.39 -5.71 -0.85
C ASN A 50 16.44 -6.92 -0.94
N MET A 51 15.30 -6.80 -1.65
CA MET A 51 14.25 -7.83 -1.75
C MET A 51 14.61 -9.09 -2.55
N ALA A 52 15.89 -9.35 -2.84
CA ALA A 52 16.29 -10.51 -3.64
C ALA A 52 16.03 -11.85 -2.94
N GLN A 53 16.14 -11.91 -1.61
CA GLN A 53 16.00 -13.15 -0.82
C GLN A 53 14.73 -13.21 0.03
N THR A 54 14.08 -12.07 0.29
CA THR A 54 12.94 -11.95 1.22
C THR A 54 11.74 -11.24 0.58
N ARG A 55 11.46 -11.56 -0.69
CA ARG A 55 10.46 -10.84 -1.52
C ARG A 55 9.11 -10.65 -0.81
N LYS A 56 8.57 -11.67 -0.14
CA LYS A 56 7.29 -11.56 0.57
C LYS A 56 7.38 -10.54 1.73
N GLN A 57 8.38 -10.71 2.60
CA GLN A 57 8.60 -9.83 3.75
C GLN A 57 8.85 -8.38 3.34
N GLY A 58 9.65 -8.15 2.30
CA GLY A 58 9.89 -6.80 1.80
C GLY A 58 8.62 -6.16 1.23
N TRP A 59 7.77 -6.90 0.53
CA TRP A 59 6.45 -6.39 0.13
C TRP A 59 5.56 -6.07 1.33
N ASP A 60 5.58 -6.88 2.39
CA ASP A 60 4.82 -6.61 3.62
C ASP A 60 5.32 -5.33 4.31
N GLN A 61 6.63 -5.09 4.37
CA GLN A 61 7.21 -3.84 4.89
C GLN A 61 6.82 -2.63 4.03
N ILE A 62 6.92 -2.72 2.70
CA ILE A 62 6.47 -1.66 1.79
C ILE A 62 4.97 -1.39 1.99
N HIS A 63 4.15 -2.43 2.16
CA HIS A 63 2.73 -2.27 2.43
C HIS A 63 2.45 -1.56 3.76
N GLN A 64 3.23 -1.84 4.81
CA GLN A 64 3.12 -1.15 6.09
C GLN A 64 3.48 0.33 5.96
N ILE A 65 4.59 0.66 5.27
CA ILE A 65 4.98 2.06 5.01
C ILE A 65 3.87 2.80 4.26
N VAL A 66 3.33 2.21 3.19
CA VAL A 66 2.25 2.85 2.42
C VAL A 66 0.95 2.97 3.23
N ALA A 67 0.67 2.00 4.11
CA ALA A 67 -0.51 2.03 4.97
C ALA A 67 -0.42 3.08 6.09
N SER A 68 0.78 3.37 6.62
CA SER A 68 0.96 4.38 7.66
C SER A 68 0.91 5.83 7.16
N LEU A 69 0.96 6.04 5.84
CA LEU A 69 0.88 7.38 5.26
C LEU A 69 -0.47 8.06 5.56
N PRO A 70 -0.48 9.41 5.70
CA PRO A 70 -1.71 10.19 5.78
C PRO A 70 -2.65 9.93 4.61
N GLU A 71 -3.97 10.05 4.84
CA GLU A 71 -4.95 9.82 3.78
C GLU A 71 -4.71 10.72 2.56
N SER A 72 -4.35 11.99 2.77
CA SER A 72 -4.03 12.94 1.69
C SER A 72 -2.96 12.40 0.74
N VAL A 73 -1.90 11.79 1.28
CA VAL A 73 -0.83 11.17 0.49
C VAL A 73 -1.35 9.91 -0.22
N ARG A 74 -2.06 9.02 0.48
CA ARG A 74 -2.60 7.77 -0.11
C ARG A 74 -3.64 8.05 -1.20
N ALA A 75 -4.40 9.14 -1.08
CA ALA A 75 -5.41 9.55 -2.04
C ALA A 75 -4.79 10.02 -3.36
N ASN A 76 -3.61 10.63 -3.30
CA ASN A 76 -2.86 11.14 -4.45
C ASN A 76 -2.02 10.08 -5.16
N LEU A 77 -1.89 8.87 -4.60
CA LEU A 77 -1.20 7.79 -5.28
C LEU A 77 -1.88 7.46 -6.62
N PRO A 78 -1.09 7.20 -7.69
CA PRO A 78 -1.60 6.82 -9.00
C PRO A 78 -2.62 5.70 -8.90
N LYS A 79 -3.74 5.89 -9.61
CA LYS A 79 -4.82 4.90 -9.65
C LYS A 79 -4.40 3.70 -10.50
N PRO A 80 -4.92 2.49 -10.21
CA PRO A 80 -4.72 1.35 -11.08
C PRO A 80 -5.26 1.60 -12.49
N ARG A 81 -4.70 0.91 -13.48
CA ARG A 81 -5.24 0.90 -14.85
C ARG A 81 -6.73 0.52 -14.82
N HIS A 82 -7.54 1.21 -15.63
CA HIS A 82 -9.00 1.04 -15.73
C HIS A 82 -9.82 1.52 -14.51
N TRP A 83 -9.20 2.16 -13.51
CA TRP A 83 -9.91 2.70 -12.34
C TRP A 83 -11.07 3.63 -12.73
N GLU A 84 -10.86 4.47 -13.74
CA GLU A 84 -11.86 5.45 -14.20
C GLU A 84 -13.15 4.81 -14.70
N ARG A 85 -13.08 3.58 -15.22
CA ARG A 85 -14.23 2.83 -15.76
C ARG A 85 -15.13 2.23 -14.68
N LEU A 86 -14.69 2.20 -13.42
CA LEU A 86 -15.48 1.65 -12.33
C LEU A 86 -16.67 2.58 -12.00
N PRO A 87 -17.85 2.03 -11.66
CA PRO A 87 -18.96 2.82 -11.13
C PRO A 87 -18.53 3.63 -9.90
N GLN A 88 -19.13 4.79 -9.70
CA GLN A 88 -18.76 5.67 -8.59
C GLN A 88 -18.96 4.99 -7.23
N GLU A 89 -20.06 4.28 -7.05
CA GLU A 89 -20.34 3.49 -5.85
C GLU A 89 -19.23 2.47 -5.55
N THR A 90 -18.74 1.77 -6.58
CA THR A 90 -17.61 0.83 -6.45
C THR A 90 -16.33 1.55 -6.03
N LYS A 91 -16.04 2.71 -6.62
CA LYS A 91 -14.86 3.51 -6.25
C LYS A 91 -14.93 3.93 -4.78
N ASP A 92 -16.11 4.32 -4.31
CA ASP A 92 -16.34 4.74 -2.94
C ASP A 92 -16.22 3.57 -1.95
N GLU A 93 -16.80 2.41 -2.27
CA GLU A 93 -16.66 1.20 -1.46
C GLU A 93 -15.20 0.75 -1.34
N LEU A 94 -14.46 0.73 -2.46
CA LEU A 94 -13.02 0.43 -2.48
C LEU A 94 -12.20 1.46 -1.68
N LYS A 95 -12.58 2.75 -1.72
CA LYS A 95 -11.94 3.79 -0.91
C LYS A 95 -12.17 3.55 0.58
N ARG A 96 -13.41 3.23 0.98
CA ARG A 96 -13.76 2.89 2.39
C ARG A 96 -12.94 1.69 2.87
N ILE A 97 -12.94 0.58 2.14
CA ILE A 97 -12.19 -0.63 2.50
C ILE A 97 -10.68 -0.37 2.62
N ARG A 98 -10.12 0.45 1.73
CA ARG A 98 -8.70 0.80 1.76
C ARG A 98 -8.35 1.64 2.99
N ASN A 99 -9.22 2.57 3.37
CA ASN A 99 -8.95 3.50 4.46
C ASN A 99 -9.26 2.91 5.84
N ASP A 100 -10.05 1.85 5.92
CA ASP A 100 -10.38 1.13 7.14
C ASP A 100 -9.13 0.51 7.80
N GLN A 101 -8.76 1.06 8.96
CA GLN A 101 -7.60 0.66 9.75
C GLN A 101 -7.90 -0.55 10.64
N THR A 102 -9.17 -0.94 10.81
CA THR A 102 -9.55 -2.10 11.62
C THR A 102 -9.34 -3.42 10.88
N LEU A 103 -9.23 -3.37 9.56
CA LEU A 103 -9.06 -4.56 8.72
C LEU A 103 -7.61 -5.02 8.65
N THR A 104 -7.42 -6.32 8.88
CA THR A 104 -6.18 -7.00 8.50
C THR A 104 -6.00 -6.96 6.98
N ARG A 105 -4.77 -7.19 6.51
CA ARG A 105 -4.47 -7.26 5.07
C ARG A 105 -5.33 -8.32 4.37
N GLN A 106 -5.53 -9.47 5.01
CA GLN A 106 -6.31 -10.56 4.45
C GLN A 106 -7.79 -10.17 4.32
N GLN A 107 -8.40 -9.68 5.39
CA GLN A 107 -9.79 -9.19 5.38
C GLN A 107 -10.00 -8.08 4.35
N ARG A 108 -9.05 -7.15 4.23
CA ARG A 108 -9.10 -6.09 3.21
C ARG A 108 -9.11 -6.66 1.79
N ARG A 109 -8.27 -7.67 1.51
CA ARG A 109 -8.23 -8.35 0.21
C ARG A 109 -9.55 -9.06 -0.10
N GLU A 110 -10.11 -9.76 0.88
CA GLU A 110 -11.39 -10.46 0.75
C GLU A 110 -12.54 -9.50 0.47
N LYS A 111 -12.64 -8.39 1.22
CA LYS A 111 -13.64 -7.36 0.97
C LYS A 111 -13.49 -6.75 -0.42
N VAL A 112 -12.28 -6.37 -0.82
CA VAL A 112 -12.02 -5.85 -2.19
C VAL A 112 -12.43 -6.86 -3.25
N ARG A 113 -12.17 -8.16 -3.03
CA ARG A 113 -12.58 -9.22 -3.93
C ARG A 113 -14.11 -9.28 -4.06
N ALA A 114 -14.83 -9.29 -2.94
CA ALA A 114 -16.30 -9.32 -2.94
C ALA A 114 -16.90 -8.12 -3.70
N VAL A 115 -16.28 -6.94 -3.63
CA VAL A 115 -16.68 -5.78 -4.46
C VAL A 115 -16.54 -6.08 -5.95
N PHE A 116 -15.41 -6.63 -6.38
CA PHE A 116 -15.19 -6.95 -7.80
C PHE A 116 -16.04 -8.11 -8.31
N GLU A 117 -16.41 -9.08 -7.46
CA GLU A 117 -17.28 -10.21 -7.85
C GLU A 117 -18.70 -9.75 -8.20
N LYS A 118 -19.18 -8.65 -7.60
CA LYS A 118 -20.48 -8.04 -7.93
C LYS A 118 -20.48 -7.31 -9.28
N LEU A 119 -19.31 -6.96 -9.82
CA LEU A 119 -19.21 -6.24 -11.08
C LEU A 119 -19.36 -7.16 -12.30
N PRO A 120 -19.83 -6.66 -13.45
CA PRO A 120 -19.72 -7.35 -14.72
C PRO A 120 -18.25 -7.72 -15.07
N PRO A 121 -17.97 -8.89 -15.67
CA PRO A 121 -16.60 -9.38 -15.94
C PRO A 121 -15.69 -8.37 -16.67
N GLU A 122 -16.22 -7.59 -17.60
CA GLU A 122 -15.51 -6.59 -18.39
C GLU A 122 -14.95 -5.42 -17.56
N LEU A 123 -15.60 -5.10 -16.44
CA LEU A 123 -15.16 -4.08 -15.48
C LEU A 123 -14.22 -4.65 -14.42
N ARG A 124 -14.07 -5.98 -14.35
CA ARG A 124 -13.18 -6.62 -13.39
C ARG A 124 -11.71 -6.51 -13.83
N PRO A 125 -10.78 -6.34 -12.88
CA PRO A 125 -9.36 -6.55 -13.11
C PRO A 125 -9.11 -7.93 -13.73
N PRO A 126 -8.07 -8.12 -14.58
CA PRO A 126 -7.82 -9.39 -15.27
C PRO A 126 -7.86 -10.62 -14.36
N ARG A 127 -7.26 -10.52 -13.17
CA ARG A 127 -7.24 -11.57 -12.14
C ARG A 127 -8.60 -11.98 -11.57
N PHE A 128 -9.65 -11.19 -11.78
CA PHE A 128 -11.01 -11.45 -11.28
C PHE A 128 -12.03 -11.72 -12.40
N ARG A 129 -11.60 -11.69 -13.67
CA ARG A 129 -12.50 -11.85 -14.83
C ARG A 129 -13.14 -13.23 -14.91
N HIS A 130 -12.40 -14.27 -14.54
CA HIS A 130 -12.80 -15.66 -14.76
C HIS A 130 -13.42 -16.33 -13.52
N GLY A 131 -13.70 -15.60 -12.45
CA GLY A 131 -14.32 -16.16 -11.23
C GLY A 131 -13.47 -17.22 -10.50
N GLY A 132 -12.20 -17.39 -10.89
CA GLY A 132 -11.33 -18.41 -10.30
C GLY A 132 -11.03 -18.14 -8.84
N ALA A 133 -11.14 -19.19 -8.01
CA ALA A 133 -10.61 -19.18 -6.66
C ALA A 133 -9.09 -18.91 -6.72
N PHE A 134 -8.61 -17.96 -5.91
CA PHE A 134 -7.18 -17.86 -5.65
C PHE A 134 -6.76 -19.14 -4.94
N GLN A 135 -6.09 -20.06 -5.65
CA GLN A 135 -5.24 -21.03 -4.98
C GLN A 135 -4.25 -20.23 -4.15
N ASN A 136 -4.28 -20.45 -2.83
CA ASN A 136 -3.32 -19.90 -1.90
C ASN A 136 -1.92 -20.23 -2.44
N GLN A 137 -1.24 -19.24 -3.01
CA GLN A 137 0.20 -19.30 -3.15
C GLN A 137 0.79 -19.04 -1.76
N SER A 138 0.56 -20.02 -0.88
CA SER A 138 1.38 -20.33 0.28
C SER A 138 2.55 -21.15 -0.24
N GLN A 139 3.60 -20.44 -0.63
CA GLN A 139 5.00 -20.87 -0.58
C GLN A 139 5.76 -19.64 -0.10
#